data_AF-A0A1G5ZKW7-F1
#
_entry.id   AF-A0A1G5ZKW7-F1
#
_cell.length_a   1.000
_cell.length_b   1.000
_cell.length_c   1.000
_cell.angle_alpha   90.00
_cell.angle_beta   90.00
_cell.angle_gamma   90.00
#
_symmetry.space_group_name_H-M   'P 1'
#
loop_
_entity.id
_entity.type
_entity.pdbx_description
1 polymer ?
#
loop_
_entity_poly.entity_id
_entity_poly.type
_entity_poly.pdbx_seq_one_letter_code
_entity_poly.pdbx_strand_id
1 'polypeptide(L)'
;MNTKTINKLCCPFDKADLKLTEITNDIGGNILEGFLVCNNCKRLYPIVKGIPIMSPDEYREFKFEQPLLERWQKHLKGQTFENFRLVDSKPNEELNVSLRGTTS
;
A
#
# COMPACT_ATOMS: atom_id res chain seq x y z
N MET A 1 9.26 0.10 15.00
CA MET A 1 10.08 -0.70 14.08
C MET A 1 11.42 -0.02 13.85
N ASN A 2 12.53 -0.72 14.04
CA ASN A 2 13.86 -0.18 13.74
C ASN A 2 14.15 -0.24 12.24
N THR A 3 14.64 0.85 11.65
CA THR A 3 14.96 0.94 10.20
C THR A 3 16.01 -0.07 9.75
N LYS A 4 16.99 -0.40 10.60
CA LYS A 4 18.02 -1.42 10.30
C LYS A 4 17.42 -2.81 10.12
N THR A 5 16.32 -3.12 10.82
CA THR A 5 15.61 -4.40 10.66
C THR A 5 14.87 -4.44 9.33
N ILE A 6 14.29 -3.31 8.90
CA ILE A 6 13.55 -3.21 7.62
C ILE A 6 14.47 -3.53 6.43
N ASN A 7 15.72 -3.07 6.46
CA ASN A 7 16.71 -3.35 5.40
C ASN A 7 17.06 -4.84 5.25
N LYS A 8 16.65 -5.70 6.17
CA LYS A 8 16.83 -7.15 6.10
C LYS A 8 15.57 -7.89 5.66
N LEU A 9 14.45 -7.18 5.51
CA LEU A 9 13.18 -7.76 5.11
C LEU A 9 13.08 -7.80 3.58
N CYS A 10 12.48 -8.87 3.09
CA CYS A 10 12.05 -9.02 1.70
C CYS A 10 10.58 -9.42 1.67
N CYS A 11 9.96 -9.37 0.50
CA CYS A 11 8.60 -9.83 0.33
C CYS A 11 8.49 -11.34 0.65
N PRO A 12 7.58 -11.78 1.54
CA PRO A 12 7.46 -13.18 1.91
C PRO A 12 7.06 -14.09 0.74
N PHE A 13 6.39 -13.56 -0.27
CA PHE A 13 5.87 -14.31 -1.43
C PHE A 13 6.89 -14.49 -2.55
N ASP A 14 7.56 -13.42 -2.97
CA ASP A 14 8.42 -13.42 -4.17
C ASP A 14 9.88 -13.05 -3.87
N LYS A 15 10.22 -12.81 -2.60
CA LYS A 15 11.57 -12.45 -2.11
C LYS A 15 12.15 -11.16 -2.69
N ALA A 16 11.35 -10.37 -3.41
CA ALA A 16 11.78 -9.08 -3.94
C ALA A 16 11.88 -8.01 -2.84
N ASP A 17 12.57 -6.91 -3.18
CA ASP A 17 12.78 -5.79 -2.28
C ASP A 17 11.48 -5.07 -1.90
N LEU A 18 11.49 -4.57 -0.66
CA LEU A 18 10.39 -3.78 -0.09
C LEU A 18 10.76 -2.31 -0.06
N LYS A 19 9.84 -1.46 -0.52
CA LYS A 19 9.92 -0.01 -0.38
C LYS A 19 9.14 0.44 0.83
N LEU A 20 9.81 1.15 1.74
CA LEU A 20 9.20 1.75 2.92
C LEU A 20 8.59 3.11 2.60
N THR A 21 7.37 3.33 3.09
CA THR A 21 6.79 4.66 3.32
C THR A 21 6.59 4.85 4.82
N GLU A 22 7.28 5.82 5.37
CA GLU A 22 7.16 6.22 6.77
C GLU A 22 6.05 7.28 6.94
N ILE A 23 5.24 7.13 8.00
CA ILE A 23 4.14 8.06 8.31
C ILE A 23 4.38 8.73 9.66
N THR A 24 4.66 7.95 10.70
CA THR A 24 4.91 8.45 12.05
C THR A 24 6.08 7.69 12.68
N ASN A 25 6.96 8.39 13.40
CA ASN A 25 8.07 7.83 14.16
C ASN A 25 8.06 8.31 15.63
N ASP A 26 8.82 7.63 16.47
CA ASP A 26 9.14 8.11 17.82
C ASP A 26 10.39 9.00 17.82
N ILE A 27 10.70 9.58 18.98
CA ILE A 27 11.86 10.47 19.18
C ILE A 27 13.20 9.74 18.89
N GLY A 28 13.22 8.41 19.04
CA GLY A 28 14.36 7.56 18.72
C GLY A 28 14.47 7.15 17.25
N GLY A 29 13.57 7.65 16.39
CA GLY A 29 13.53 7.31 14.96
C GLY A 29 12.98 5.91 14.67
N ASN A 30 12.31 5.26 15.62
CA ASN A 30 11.60 4.02 15.33
C ASN A 30 10.27 4.34 14.66
N ILE A 31 9.98 3.66 13.55
CA ILE A 31 8.74 3.83 12.81
C ILE A 31 7.61 3.24 13.63
N LEU A 32 6.61 4.06 13.94
CA LEU A 32 5.38 3.66 14.64
C LEU A 32 4.27 3.32 13.63
N GLU A 33 4.17 4.10 12.55
CA GLU A 33 3.18 3.90 11.49
C GLU A 33 3.83 4.09 10.11
N GLY A 34 3.40 3.28 9.16
CA GLY A 34 3.92 3.29 7.81
C GLY A 34 3.49 2.04 7.06
N PHE A 35 4.07 1.80 5.89
CA PHE A 35 3.82 0.58 5.13
C PHE A 35 5.01 0.21 4.24
N LEU A 36 5.13 -1.08 3.96
CA LEU A 36 6.09 -1.64 3.02
C LEU A 36 5.37 -2.07 1.76
N VAL A 37 5.93 -1.76 0.59
CA VAL A 37 5.38 -2.18 -0.71
C VAL A 37 6.41 -3.03 -1.42
N CYS A 38 6.03 -4.23 -1.85
CA CYS A 38 6.89 -5.03 -2.72
C CYS A 38 7.05 -4.36 -4.08
N ASN A 39 8.29 -4.17 -4.52
CA ASN A 39 8.58 -3.54 -5.82
C ASN A 39 8.15 -4.41 -7.01
N ASN A 40 8.03 -5.72 -6.83
CA ASN A 40 7.62 -6.68 -7.84
C ASN A 40 6.10 -6.93 -7.82
N CYS A 41 5.59 -7.70 -6.86
CA CYS A 41 4.16 -8.04 -6.82
C CYS A 41 3.23 -6.93 -6.29
N LYS A 42 3.75 -5.76 -5.89
CA LYS A 42 2.96 -4.60 -5.39
C LYS A 42 2.16 -4.84 -4.11
N ARG A 43 2.43 -5.94 -3.37
CA ARG A 43 1.78 -6.19 -2.09
C ARG A 43 2.17 -5.13 -1.06
N LEU A 44 1.18 -4.65 -0.30
CA LEU A 44 1.38 -3.74 0.81
C LEU A 44 1.33 -4.50 2.14
N TYR A 45 2.25 -4.16 3.03
CA TYR A 45 2.33 -4.65 4.41
C TYR A 45 2.27 -3.45 5.35
N PRO A 46 1.17 -3.24 6.09
CA PRO A 46 1.06 -2.11 7.00
C PRO A 46 1.97 -2.29 8.22
N ILE A 47 2.49 -1.19 8.75
CA ILE A 47 3.23 -1.10 10.02
C ILE A 47 2.33 -0.37 11.01
N VAL A 48 1.92 -1.05 12.08
CA VAL A 48 1.06 -0.50 13.13
C VAL A 48 1.73 -0.68 14.49
N LYS A 49 1.85 0.41 15.25
CA LYS A 49 2.60 0.44 16.54
C LYS A 49 4.01 -0.15 16.40
N GLY A 50 4.62 0.08 15.24
CA GLY A 50 5.96 -0.40 14.91
C GLY A 50 6.08 -1.89 14.64
N ILE A 51 4.97 -2.59 14.38
CA ILE A 51 4.94 -4.01 14.02
C ILE A 51 4.48 -4.14 12.57
N PRO A 52 5.29 -4.71 11.66
CA PRO A 52 4.87 -4.98 10.28
C PRO A 52 3.95 -6.20 10.22
N ILE A 53 2.80 -6.06 9.56
CA ILE A 53 1.85 -7.15 9.32
C ILE A 53 2.20 -7.81 7.98
N MET A 54 2.98 -8.89 8.04
CA MET A 54 3.49 -9.64 6.88
C MET A 54 2.94 -11.07 6.79
N SER A 55 1.82 -11.33 7.47
CA SER A 55 1.13 -12.62 7.42
C SER A 55 0.72 -12.97 5.98
N PRO A 56 0.66 -14.27 5.65
CA PRO A 56 0.02 -14.73 4.42
C PRO A 56 -1.39 -14.16 4.26
N ASP A 57 -1.83 -13.98 3.02
CA ASP A 57 -3.10 -13.33 2.69
C ASP A 57 -4.30 -14.04 3.32
N GLU A 58 -4.26 -15.37 3.42
CA GLU A 58 -5.32 -16.20 4.03
C GLU A 58 -5.54 -15.92 5.52
N TYR A 59 -4.56 -15.30 6.18
CA TYR A 59 -4.64 -14.88 7.58
C TYR A 59 -4.81 -13.37 7.75
N ARG A 60 -4.99 -12.63 6.64
CA ARG A 60 -5.25 -11.19 6.65
C ARG A 60 -6.70 -10.93 6.29
N GLU A 61 -7.30 -9.98 6.99
CA GLU A 61 -8.69 -9.58 6.73
C GLU A 61 -8.70 -8.14 6.22
N PHE A 62 -8.96 -7.99 4.91
CA PHE A 62 -8.95 -6.69 4.22
C PHE A 62 -9.80 -5.63 4.91
N LYS A 63 -10.98 -6.02 5.42
CA LYS A 63 -11.92 -5.13 6.13
C LYS A 63 -11.31 -4.44 7.35
N PHE A 64 -10.30 -5.05 7.98
CA PHE A 64 -9.62 -4.46 9.14
C PHE A 64 -8.46 -3.55 8.73
N GLU A 65 -7.91 -3.74 7.54
CA GLU A 65 -6.85 -2.89 6.99
C GLU A 65 -7.41 -1.67 6.25
N GLN A 66 -8.62 -1.76 5.70
CA GLN A 66 -9.24 -0.67 4.94
C GLN A 66 -9.30 0.66 5.72
N PRO A 67 -9.76 0.75 6.97
CA PRO A 67 -9.81 2.02 7.71
C PRO A 67 -8.41 2.63 7.92
N LEU A 68 -7.40 1.78 8.09
CA LEU A 68 -6.01 2.21 8.23
C LEU A 68 -5.50 2.86 6.95
N LEU A 69 -5.84 2.26 5.80
CA LEU A 69 -5.41 2.73 4.48
C LEU A 69 -6.15 4.01 4.06
N GLU A 70 -7.43 4.13 4.38
CA GLU A 70 -8.21 5.37 4.18
C GLU A 70 -7.57 6.53 4.93
N ARG A 71 -7.18 6.33 6.19
CA ARG A 71 -6.42 7.33 6.97
C ARG A 71 -5.09 7.69 6.32
N TRP A 72 -4.48 6.77 5.57
CA TRP A 72 -3.20 6.95 4.89
C TRP A 72 -3.31 7.37 3.42
N GLN A 73 -4.51 7.68 2.92
CA GLN A 73 -4.75 7.94 1.49
C GLN A 73 -3.83 9.02 0.90
N LYS A 74 -3.52 10.07 1.68
CA LYS A 74 -2.58 11.13 1.26
C LYS A 74 -1.15 10.63 0.97
N HIS A 75 -0.75 9.50 1.55
CA HIS A 75 0.56 8.86 1.35
C HIS A 75 0.56 7.84 0.19
N LEU A 76 -0.62 7.45 -0.30
CA LEU A 76 -0.77 6.48 -1.40
C LEU A 76 -0.59 7.10 -2.80
N LYS A 77 -0.44 8.43 -2.88
CA LYS A 77 -0.17 9.17 -4.14
C LYS A 77 -1.20 8.90 -5.24
N GLY A 78 -2.47 8.80 -4.86
CA GLY A 78 -3.56 8.50 -5.79
C GLY A 78 -3.75 7.02 -6.11
N GLN A 79 -2.82 6.13 -5.75
CA GLN A 79 -3.03 4.69 -5.92
C GLN A 79 -4.18 4.20 -5.02
N THR A 80 -4.91 3.19 -5.52
CA THR A 80 -5.94 2.48 -4.76
C THR A 80 -5.38 1.14 -4.26
N PHE A 81 -6.19 0.45 -3.45
CA PHE A 81 -5.77 -0.78 -2.80
C PHE A 81 -6.81 -1.88 -3.00
N GLU A 82 -6.38 -3.00 -3.58
CA GLU A 82 -7.23 -4.14 -3.88
C GLU A 82 -6.44 -5.44 -3.62
N ASN A 83 -7.07 -6.43 -2.99
CA ASN A 83 -6.45 -7.75 -2.74
C ASN A 83 -5.04 -7.68 -2.13
N PHE A 84 -4.87 -6.79 -1.15
CA PHE A 84 -3.61 -6.50 -0.48
C PHE A 84 -2.52 -5.84 -1.35
N ARG A 85 -2.85 -5.34 -2.54
CA ARG A 85 -1.91 -4.75 -3.49
C ARG A 85 -2.25 -3.31 -3.81
N LEU A 86 -1.21 -2.51 -4.06
CA LEU A 86 -1.37 -1.19 -4.65
C LEU A 86 -1.62 -1.34 -6.15
N VAL A 87 -2.62 -0.63 -6.63
CA VAL A 87 -2.97 -0.52 -8.04
C VAL A 87 -3.10 0.94 -8.41
N ASP A 88 -2.73 1.28 -9.64
CA ASP A 88 -2.93 2.65 -10.14
C ASP A 88 -4.43 2.94 -10.20
N SER A 89 -4.83 4.13 -9.74
CA SER A 89 -6.20 4.59 -9.93
C SER A 89 -6.45 4.70 -11.42
N LYS A 90 -7.49 4.00 -11.89
CA LYS A 90 -7.94 4.16 -13.29
C LYS A 90 -8.23 5.64 -13.51
N PRO A 91 -7.66 6.30 -14.54
CA PRO A 91 -8.19 7.58 -14.98
C PRO A 91 -9.67 7.36 -15.33
N ASN A 92 -10.55 8.24 -14.87
CA ASN A 92 -11.99 8.20 -15.16
C ASN A 92 -12.21 8.00 -16.67
N GLU A 93 -12.55 6.78 -17.08
CA GLU A 93 -12.97 6.44 -18.44
C GLU A 93 -14.50 6.60 -18.55
N GLU A 94 -15.02 7.76 -18.13
CA GLU A 94 -16.46 8.09 -18.17
C GLU A 94 -16.73 9.53 -18.63
N LEU A 95 -15.87 10.13 -19.46
CA LEU A 95 -16.14 11.45 -20.06
C LEU A 95 -15.94 11.54 -21.58
N ASN A 96 -15.93 10.42 -22.31
CA ASN A 96 -15.77 10.40 -23.76
C ASN A 96 -16.83 9.58 -24.53
N VAL A 97 -17.89 9.08 -23.87
CA VAL A 97 -19.08 8.47 -24.52
C VAL A 97 -20.23 9.49 -24.65
N SER A 98 -19.94 10.73 -25.07
CA SER A 98 -21.03 11.68 -25.41
C SER A 98 -20.75 12.60 -26.60
N LEU A 99 -19.65 12.40 -27.36
CA LEU A 99 -19.32 13.23 -28.53
C LEU A 99 -19.19 12.44 -29.85
N ARG A 100 -19.67 11.19 -29.91
CA ARG A 100 -19.85 10.47 -31.19
C ARG A 100 -21.33 10.22 -31.43
N GLY A 101 -22.03 11.30 -31.79
CA GLY A 101 -23.46 11.26 -32.03
C GLY A 101 -23.94 12.38 -32.95
N THR A 102 -23.14 12.82 -33.91
CA THR A 102 -23.60 13.61 -35.05
C THR A 102 -22.63 13.46 -36.22
N THR A 103 -22.90 12.52 -37.12
CA THR A 103 -22.73 12.72 -38.58
C THR A 103 -23.44 11.60 -39.32
N SER A 104 -24.23 12.03 -40.32
CA SER A 104 -24.98 11.30 -41.34
C SER A 104 -26.39 10.85 -40.97
#